data_AF-A0AA37HXR5-F1
#
_entry.id   AF-A0AA37HXR5-F1
#
_cell.length_a   1.000
_cell.length_b   1.000
_cell.length_c   1.000
_cell.angle_alpha   90.00
_cell.angle_beta   90.00
_cell.angle_gamma   90.00
#
_symmetry.space_group_name_H-M   'P 1'
#
loop_
_entity.id
_entity.type
_entity.pdbx_description
1 polymer ?
#
loop_
_entity_poly.entity_id
_entity_poly.type
_entity_poly.pdbx_seq_one_letter_code
_entity_poly.pdbx_strand_id
1 'polypeptide(L)'
;MPKTVVIPPGTGKPLAPYVPGTLADGVLYVSGTLPLDAEANVVHVGDAGAQTRHVLETIKGVVEAAGGTMDDVTFNHIFLKDWADYAAINAVYAAYFPGEKPARYCIQCGLVKPEALVEIASVAHLGKAG
;
A
#
# COMPACT_ATOMS: atom_id res chain seq x y z
N MET A 1 -0.54 25.14 2.53
CA MET A 1 -1.86 24.85 1.91
C MET A 1 -2.51 23.72 2.70
N PRO A 2 -3.85 23.53 2.70
CA PRO A 2 -4.44 22.32 3.29
C PRO A 2 -3.94 21.07 2.53
N LYS A 3 -3.95 19.91 3.19
CA LYS A 3 -3.65 18.63 2.53
C LYS A 3 -4.65 18.36 1.40
N THR A 4 -4.18 17.71 0.34
CA THR A 4 -5.03 17.16 -0.72
C THR A 4 -5.30 15.69 -0.42
N VAL A 5 -6.56 15.27 -0.52
CA VAL A 5 -6.90 13.84 -0.45
C VAL A 5 -6.69 13.21 -1.83
N VAL A 6 -6.15 11.99 -1.85
CA VAL A 6 -5.92 11.22 -3.07
C VAL A 6 -6.83 10.01 -3.03
N ILE A 7 -7.77 9.98 -3.98
CA ILE A 7 -8.76 8.90 -4.12
C ILE A 7 -8.72 8.46 -5.58
N PRO A 8 -8.03 7.35 -5.91
CA PRO A 8 -8.02 6.81 -7.26
C PRO A 8 -9.45 6.53 -7.78
N PRO A 9 -9.72 6.73 -9.08
CA PRO A 9 -10.98 6.33 -9.68
C PRO A 9 -11.29 4.85 -9.41
N GLY A 10 -12.53 4.55 -9.04
CA GLY A 10 -12.96 3.17 -8.74
C GLY A 10 -12.58 2.66 -7.34
N THR A 11 -12.00 3.50 -6.47
CA THR A 11 -11.81 3.15 -5.06
C THR A 11 -13.16 2.84 -4.41
N GLY A 12 -13.29 1.64 -3.83
CA GLY A 12 -14.46 1.21 -3.08
C GLY A 12 -14.67 1.98 -1.78
N LYS A 13 -15.70 1.60 -1.01
CA LYS A 13 -15.99 2.26 0.27
C LYS A 13 -14.93 1.87 1.30
N PRO A 14 -14.27 2.83 1.99
CA PRO A 14 -13.28 2.50 3.02
C PRO A 14 -13.95 1.83 4.23
N LEU A 15 -13.21 0.96 4.91
CA LEU A 15 -13.67 0.23 6.10
C LEU A 15 -13.99 1.15 7.30
N ALA A 16 -13.32 2.30 7.36
CA ALA A 16 -13.36 3.25 8.47
C ALA A 16 -13.21 4.69 7.93
N PRO A 17 -13.27 5.76 8.75
CA PRO A 17 -13.22 7.13 8.26
C PRO A 17 -11.78 7.58 7.90
N TYR A 18 -11.25 7.06 6.80
CA TYR A 18 -9.95 7.42 6.23
C TYR A 18 -10.04 7.54 4.69
N VAL A 19 -8.96 8.05 4.07
CA VAL A 19 -8.81 8.17 2.62
C VAL A 19 -7.64 7.30 2.14
N PRO A 20 -7.59 6.87 0.86
CA PRO A 20 -6.49 6.03 0.37
C PRO A 20 -5.12 6.70 0.49
N GLY A 21 -5.04 8.00 0.23
CA GLY A 21 -3.82 8.76 0.47
C GLY A 21 -4.07 10.24 0.76
N THR A 22 -3.05 10.90 1.30
CA THR A 22 -3.02 12.36 1.50
C THR A 22 -1.69 12.94 1.06
N LEU A 23 -1.74 14.02 0.29
CA LEU A 23 -0.57 14.75 -0.21
C LEU A 23 -0.47 16.11 0.51
N ALA A 24 0.69 16.40 1.07
CA ALA A 24 1.01 17.70 1.63
C ALA A 24 2.48 18.04 1.32
N ASP A 25 2.71 19.21 0.74
CA ASP A 25 4.05 19.75 0.46
C ASP A 25 5.00 18.77 -0.28
N GLY A 26 4.46 17.98 -1.21
CA GLY A 26 5.22 17.01 -2.01
C GLY A 26 5.41 15.63 -1.35
N VAL A 27 4.94 15.43 -0.12
CA VAL A 27 4.97 14.14 0.56
C VAL A 27 3.59 13.50 0.51
N LEU A 28 3.52 12.33 -0.11
CA LEU A 28 2.34 11.47 -0.14
C LEU A 28 2.42 10.43 0.98
N TYR A 29 1.37 10.39 1.80
CA TYR A 29 1.13 9.31 2.74
C TYR A 29 0.01 8.43 2.19
N VAL A 30 0.32 7.17 1.89
CA VAL A 30 -0.65 6.14 1.51
C VAL A 30 -1.07 5.38 2.77
N SER A 31 -2.37 5.24 2.97
CA SER A 31 -2.93 4.55 4.13
C SER A 31 -2.56 3.07 4.15
N GLY A 32 -2.70 2.43 5.32
CA GLY A 32 -2.63 0.98 5.44
C GLY A 32 -3.57 0.31 4.45
N THR A 33 -2.98 -0.45 3.53
CA THR A 33 -3.66 -1.04 2.39
C THR A 33 -3.69 -2.55 2.54
N LEU A 34 -4.89 -3.10 2.57
CA LEU A 34 -5.19 -4.53 2.65
C LEU A 34 -5.65 -5.05 1.28
N PRO A 35 -5.58 -6.38 1.04
CA PRO A 35 -6.05 -7.00 -0.19
C PRO A 35 -7.58 -7.06 -0.22
N LEU A 36 -8.24 -5.92 -0.49
CA LEU A 36 -9.69 -5.77 -0.43
C LEU A 36 -10.33 -5.51 -1.80
N ASP A 37 -11.52 -6.06 -2.02
CA ASP A 37 -12.42 -5.67 -3.12
C ASP A 37 -13.19 -4.36 -2.81
N ALA A 38 -14.07 -3.94 -3.72
CA ALA A 38 -14.84 -2.70 -3.59
C ALA A 38 -15.86 -2.73 -2.43
N GLU A 39 -16.29 -3.93 -2.06
CA GLU A 39 -17.19 -4.24 -0.95
C GLU A 39 -16.44 -4.49 0.38
N ALA A 40 -15.11 -4.32 0.36
CA ALA A 40 -14.20 -4.52 1.47
C ALA A 40 -14.11 -5.96 1.98
N ASN A 41 -14.27 -6.98 1.13
CA ASN A 41 -13.92 -8.37 1.42
C ASN A 41 -12.46 -8.65 1.07
N VAL A 42 -11.83 -9.57 1.81
CA VAL A 42 -10.47 -10.01 1.49
C VAL A 42 -10.46 -10.82 0.20
N VAL A 43 -9.63 -10.42 -0.76
CA VAL A 43 -9.38 -11.16 -1.99
C VAL A 43 -8.16 -12.08 -1.85
N HIS A 44 -8.09 -13.11 -2.69
CA HIS A 44 -6.97 -14.07 -2.71
C HIS A 44 -6.72 -14.76 -1.35
N VAL A 45 -7.79 -15.23 -0.71
CA VAL A 45 -7.71 -15.92 0.60
C VAL A 45 -6.74 -17.10 0.54
N GLY A 46 -5.74 -17.10 1.43
CA GLY A 46 -4.73 -18.16 1.52
C GLY A 46 -3.52 -18.03 0.59
N ASP A 47 -3.44 -16.97 -0.22
CA ASP A 47 -2.30 -16.70 -1.10
C ASP A 47 -1.65 -15.35 -0.77
N ALA A 48 -0.59 -15.38 0.04
CA ALA A 48 0.12 -14.17 0.45
C ALA A 48 0.77 -13.42 -0.73
N GLY A 49 1.19 -14.13 -1.78
CA GLY A 49 1.79 -13.51 -2.96
C GLY A 49 0.75 -12.73 -3.76
N ALA A 50 -0.39 -13.33 -4.03
CA ALA A 50 -1.50 -12.67 -4.72
C ALA A 50 -2.08 -11.52 -3.88
N GLN A 51 -2.20 -11.67 -2.56
CA GLN A 51 -2.58 -10.56 -1.67
C GLN A 51 -1.58 -9.40 -1.72
N THR A 52 -0.28 -9.69 -1.66
CA THR A 52 0.77 -8.66 -1.77
C THR A 52 0.69 -7.91 -3.09
N ARG A 53 0.44 -8.64 -4.19
CA ARG A 53 0.27 -8.05 -5.52
C ARG A 53 -0.88 -7.04 -5.53
N HIS A 54 -2.04 -7.45 -5.03
CA HIS A 54 -3.23 -6.59 -4.96
C HIS A 54 -2.98 -5.34 -4.12
N VAL A 55 -2.32 -5.49 -2.97
CA VAL A 55 -1.94 -4.37 -2.10
C VAL A 55 -1.02 -3.39 -2.83
N LEU A 56 0.03 -3.88 -3.50
CA LEU A 56 0.99 -3.04 -4.20
C LEU A 56 0.42 -2.37 -5.46
N GLU A 57 -0.49 -3.02 -6.19
CA GLU A 57 -1.23 -2.37 -7.29
C GLU A 57 -2.14 -1.27 -6.76
N THR A 58 -2.78 -1.47 -5.61
CA THR A 58 -3.62 -0.45 -4.99
C THR A 58 -2.79 0.76 -4.55
N ILE A 59 -1.65 0.52 -3.89
CA ILE A 59 -0.70 1.58 -3.50
C ILE A 59 -0.20 2.32 -4.73
N LYS A 60 0.21 1.59 -5.78
CA LYS A 60 0.65 2.17 -7.05
C LYS A 60 -0.41 3.08 -7.64
N GLY A 61 -1.68 2.65 -7.65
CA GLY A 61 -2.79 3.47 -8.12
C GLY A 61 -2.96 4.77 -7.32
N VAL A 62 -2.72 4.76 -5.99
CA VAL A 62 -2.71 5.98 -5.17
C VAL A 62 -1.53 6.88 -5.52
N VAL A 63 -0.33 6.32 -5.68
CA VAL A 63 0.87 7.08 -6.03
C VAL A 63 0.73 7.74 -7.41
N GLU A 64 0.26 7.00 -8.41
CA GLU A 64 0.02 7.50 -9.77
C GLU A 64 -1.10 8.55 -9.81
N ALA A 65 -2.18 8.35 -9.04
CA ALA A 65 -3.25 9.36 -8.92
C ALA A 65 -2.79 10.66 -8.27
N ALA A 66 -1.71 10.62 -7.47
CA ALA A 66 -1.05 11.80 -6.92
C ALA A 66 -0.01 12.42 -7.88
N GLY A 67 0.21 11.84 -9.05
CA GLY A 67 1.18 12.30 -10.05
C GLY A 67 2.59 11.74 -9.88
N GLY A 68 2.78 10.70 -9.05
CA GLY A 68 4.07 10.06 -8.80
C GLY A 68 4.23 8.70 -9.48
N THR A 69 5.32 8.03 -9.12
CA THR A 69 5.67 6.65 -9.53
C THR A 69 6.14 5.84 -8.33
N MET A 70 6.22 4.51 -8.46
CA MET A 70 6.72 3.64 -7.39
C MET A 70 8.18 3.91 -7.00
N ASP A 71 8.96 4.53 -7.88
CA ASP A 71 10.34 4.95 -7.58
C ASP A 71 10.39 6.13 -6.59
N ASP A 72 9.28 6.88 -6.44
CA ASP A 72 9.18 7.97 -5.47
C ASP A 72 8.91 7.48 -4.04
N VAL A 73 8.63 6.18 -3.86
CA VAL A 73 8.36 5.58 -2.54
C VAL A 73 9.66 5.53 -1.74
N THR A 74 9.68 6.24 -0.62
CA THR A 74 10.86 6.35 0.25
C THR A 74 10.80 5.36 1.41
N PHE A 75 9.60 5.02 1.88
CA PHE A 75 9.42 4.14 3.03
C PHE A 75 8.16 3.25 2.94
N ASN A 76 8.29 1.97 3.30
CA ASN A 76 7.15 1.05 3.45
C ASN A 76 7.04 0.47 4.87
N HIS A 77 5.82 0.52 5.42
CA HIS A 77 5.44 -0.14 6.66
C HIS A 77 4.75 -1.45 6.30
N ILE A 78 5.42 -2.58 6.51
CA ILE A 78 4.88 -3.90 6.14
C ILE A 78 4.42 -4.61 7.40
N PHE A 79 3.13 -4.94 7.45
CA PHE A 79 2.53 -5.75 8.50
C PHE A 79 2.14 -7.09 7.89
N LEU A 80 2.61 -8.19 8.49
CA LEU A 80 2.22 -9.53 8.08
C LEU A 80 1.58 -10.30 9.24
N LYS A 81 0.76 -11.29 8.89
CA LYS A 81 0.10 -12.14 9.88
C LYS A 81 1.01 -13.25 10.40
N ASP A 82 1.80 -13.88 9.52
CA ASP A 82 2.67 -15.01 9.85
C ASP A 82 4.00 -14.96 9.06
N TRP A 83 5.12 -15.26 9.72
CA TRP A 83 6.44 -15.27 9.09
C TRP A 83 6.59 -16.36 8.01
N ALA A 84 5.73 -17.39 8.01
CA ALA A 84 5.66 -18.38 6.94
C ALA A 84 5.40 -17.74 5.56
N ASP A 85 4.69 -16.61 5.52
CA ASP A 85 4.35 -15.89 4.28
C ASP A 85 5.45 -14.92 3.82
N TYR A 86 6.47 -14.66 4.65
CA TYR A 86 7.46 -13.61 4.42
C TYR A 86 8.20 -13.76 3.09
N ALA A 87 8.56 -15.00 2.71
CA ALA A 87 9.24 -15.26 1.45
C ALA A 87 8.36 -14.93 0.23
N ALA A 88 7.09 -15.32 0.27
CA ALA A 88 6.13 -15.06 -0.80
C ALA A 88 5.84 -13.55 -0.96
N ILE A 89 5.65 -12.85 0.16
CA ILE A 89 5.48 -11.38 0.19
C ILE A 89 6.70 -10.69 -0.44
N ASN A 90 7.92 -11.08 -0.05
CA ASN A 90 9.14 -10.45 -0.56
C ASN A 90 9.37 -10.68 -2.06
N ALA A 91 9.06 -11.87 -2.57
CA ALA A 91 9.21 -12.19 -3.98
C ALA A 91 8.36 -11.24 -4.85
N VAL A 92 7.12 -10.98 -4.43
CA VAL A 92 6.23 -10.04 -5.14
C VAL A 92 6.67 -8.60 -4.91
N TYR A 93 6.95 -8.20 -3.66
CA TYR A 93 7.40 -6.84 -3.33
C TYR A 93 8.61 -6.41 -4.17
N ALA A 94 9.60 -7.28 -4.35
CA ALA A 94 10.80 -6.97 -5.14
C ALA A 94 10.50 -6.62 -6.60
N ALA A 95 9.42 -7.17 -7.19
CA ALA A 95 9.02 -6.89 -8.56
C ALA A 95 8.42 -5.48 -8.74
N TYR A 96 7.89 -4.88 -7.68
CA TYR A 96 7.31 -3.52 -7.71
C TYR A 96 8.34 -2.41 -7.49
N PHE A 97 9.55 -2.78 -7.03
CA PHE A 97 10.65 -1.85 -6.82
C PHE A 97 11.91 -2.39 -7.51
N PRO A 98 11.97 -2.43 -8.85
CA PRO A 98 13.09 -3.07 -9.57
C PRO A 98 14.44 -2.35 -9.37
N GLY A 99 14.43 -1.03 -9.17
CA GLY A 99 15.63 -0.19 -8.99
C GLY A 99 16.09 -0.06 -7.54
N GLU A 100 16.32 1.18 -7.11
CA GLU A 100 16.62 1.49 -5.70
C GLU A 100 15.42 1.13 -4.83
N LYS A 101 15.67 0.45 -3.72
CA LYS A 101 14.60 -0.07 -2.86
C LYS A 101 14.25 0.99 -1.82
N PRO A 102 12.95 1.17 -1.48
CA PRO A 102 12.56 1.99 -0.34
C PRO A 102 13.18 1.46 0.95
N ALA A 103 13.44 2.35 1.90
CA ALA A 103 13.59 1.92 3.29
C ALA A 103 12.29 1.23 3.74
N ARG A 104 12.39 0.29 4.69
CA ARG A 104 11.21 -0.42 5.17
C ARG A 104 11.44 -1.04 6.53
N TYR A 105 10.34 -1.31 7.22
CA TYR A 105 10.30 -2.35 8.24
C TYR A 105 9.25 -3.40 7.88
N CYS A 106 9.39 -4.57 8.49
CA CYS A 106 8.37 -5.61 8.45
C CYS A 106 8.19 -6.18 9.85
N ILE A 107 6.96 -6.24 10.33
CA ILE A 107 6.61 -6.80 11.64
C ILE A 107 5.45 -7.78 11.52
N GLN A 108 5.37 -8.69 12.49
CA GLN A 108 4.20 -9.56 12.66
C GLN A 108 3.23 -8.94 13.66
N CYS A 109 1.96 -8.77 13.26
CA CYS A 109 0.90 -8.28 14.14
C CYS A 109 -0.49 -8.75 13.67
N GLY A 110 -1.53 -8.43 14.45
CA GLY A 110 -2.92 -8.65 14.03
C GLY A 110 -3.35 -7.67 12.93
N LEU A 111 -4.19 -8.13 12.01
CA LEU A 111 -4.81 -7.33 10.94
C LEU A 111 -6.33 -7.27 11.13
N VAL A 112 -7.00 -6.29 10.50
CA VAL A 112 -8.43 -6.02 10.73
C VAL A 112 -9.37 -7.13 10.26
N LYS A 113 -8.95 -7.96 9.28
CA LYS A 113 -9.72 -9.11 8.77
C LYS A 113 -8.94 -10.42 8.94
N PRO A 114 -9.58 -11.51 9.40
CA PRO A 114 -8.90 -12.78 9.65
C PRO A 114 -8.19 -13.38 8.44
N GLU A 115 -8.71 -13.16 7.23
CA GLU A 115 -8.19 -13.73 5.98
C GLU A 115 -7.05 -12.89 5.38
N ALA A 116 -6.83 -11.67 5.87
CA ALA A 116 -5.74 -10.82 5.42
C ALA A 116 -4.41 -11.37 5.95
N LEU A 117 -3.42 -11.47 5.08
CA LEU A 117 -2.08 -11.98 5.35
C LEU A 117 -1.03 -10.86 5.36
N VAL A 118 -1.32 -9.75 4.69
CA VAL A 118 -0.43 -8.60 4.55
C VAL A 118 -1.21 -7.29 4.52
N GLU A 119 -0.64 -6.26 5.14
CA GLU A 119 -1.05 -4.86 5.03
C GLU A 119 0.20 -4.00 4.81
N ILE A 120 0.14 -3.03 3.89
CA ILE A 120 1.25 -2.12 3.62
C ILE A 120 0.77 -0.67 3.65
N ALA A 121 1.47 0.19 4.38
CA ALA A 121 1.37 1.64 4.24
C ALA A 121 2.67 2.19 3.61
N SER A 122 2.56 3.28 2.85
CA SER A 122 3.68 3.80 2.07
C SER A 122 3.84 5.31 2.24
N VAL A 123 5.09 5.77 2.21
CA VAL A 123 5.43 7.20 2.12
C VAL A 123 6.19 7.42 0.83
N ALA A 124 5.75 8.38 0.02
CA ALA A 124 6.42 8.76 -1.23
C ALA A 124 6.71 10.26 -1.26
N HIS A 125 7.80 10.65 -1.92
CA HIS A 125 8.19 12.05 -2.09
C HIS A 125 8.15 12.40 -3.58
N LEU A 126 7.09 13.09 -3.99
CA LEU A 126 6.79 13.39 -5.40
C LEU A 126 7.47 14.68 -5.90
N GLY A 127 8.28 15.31 -5.03
CA GLY A 127 8.81 16.65 -5.25
C GLY A 127 7.76 17.74 -5.03
N LYS A 128 8.22 19.01 -5.01
CA LYS A 128 7.29 20.14 -5.12
C LYS A 128 6.88 20.25 -6.58
N ALA A 129 5.57 20.26 -6.87
CA ALA A 129 5.10 20.83 -8.12
C ALA A 129 5.72 22.24 -8.23
N GLY A 130 6.56 22.44 -9.25
CA GLY A 130 7.26 23.70 -9.49
C GLY A 130 6.31 24.87 -9.69
#